data_AF-A0A0C3NCU5-F1
#
_entry.id   AF-A0A0C3NCU5-F1
#
_cell.length_a   1.000
_cell.length_b   1.000
_cell.length_c   1.000
_cell.angle_alpha   90.00
_cell.angle_beta   90.00
_cell.angle_gamma   90.00
#
_symmetry.space_group_name_H-M   'P 1'
#
loop_
_entity.id
_entity.type
_entity.pdbx_description
1 polymer ?
#
loop_
_entity_poly.entity_id
_entity_poly.type
_entity_poly.pdbx_seq_one_letter_code
_entity_poly.pdbx_strand_id
1 'polypeptide(L)'
;PTPPTFDPDAIISSNLPTQPAEYAIKKIEAFKFVHMWYFTREGLREAAQTVRQLEENNTLVITQAGEGNVTLRSANSLTTSKNARPDHSLSFTNYMYAKNHFLMCIQNAGWGNLLVDAFNWFFHRIDNH
;
A
#
# COMPACT_ATOMS: atom_id res chain seq x y z
N PRO A 1 16.77 -31.42 0.23
CA PRO A 1 15.56 -30.57 0.31
C PRO A 1 14.48 -31.12 -0.62
N THR A 2 13.40 -31.66 -0.07
CA THR A 2 12.23 -32.08 -0.84
C THR A 2 11.47 -30.84 -1.32
N PRO A 3 11.03 -30.79 -2.59
CA PRO A 3 10.21 -29.69 -3.09
C PRO A 3 8.85 -29.69 -2.36
N PRO A 4 8.26 -28.51 -2.11
CA PRO A 4 6.93 -28.43 -1.50
C PRO A 4 5.90 -29.07 -2.44
N THR A 5 5.13 -30.02 -1.89
CA THR A 5 4.03 -30.70 -2.56
C THR A 5 2.92 -29.70 -2.88
N PHE A 6 2.47 -29.67 -4.13
CA PHE A 6 1.34 -28.85 -4.55
C PHE A 6 0.06 -29.39 -3.88
N ASP A 7 -0.61 -28.54 -3.10
CA ASP A 7 -1.87 -28.86 -2.43
C ASP A 7 -3.03 -28.18 -3.19
N PRO A 8 -3.87 -28.94 -3.92
CA PRO A 8 -5.02 -28.41 -4.63
C PRO A 8 -6.17 -27.98 -3.71
N ASP A 9 -6.15 -28.37 -2.43
CA ASP A 9 -7.17 -28.03 -1.42
C ASP A 9 -6.74 -26.87 -0.53
N ALA A 10 -5.59 -26.25 -0.82
CA ALA A 10 -5.17 -25.02 -0.17
C ALA A 10 -6.20 -23.92 -0.48
N ILE A 11 -7.08 -23.66 0.48
CA ILE A 11 -8.06 -22.57 0.41
C ILE A 11 -7.27 -21.27 0.34
N ILE A 12 -7.06 -20.75 -0.87
CA ILE A 12 -6.57 -19.38 -1.09
C ILE A 12 -7.63 -18.49 -0.43
N SER A 13 -7.29 -17.91 0.71
CA SER A 13 -8.17 -16.94 1.37
C SER A 13 -8.47 -15.86 0.34
N SER A 14 -9.73 -15.79 -0.12
CA SER A 14 -10.19 -14.82 -1.13
C SER A 14 -10.21 -13.38 -0.62
N ASN A 15 -9.71 -13.17 0.60
CA ASN A 15 -9.38 -11.87 1.14
C ASN A 15 -8.12 -11.39 0.41
N LEU A 16 -8.33 -10.66 -0.70
CA LEU A 16 -7.25 -9.89 -1.32
C LEU A 16 -6.48 -9.16 -0.22
N PRO A 17 -5.13 -9.18 -0.27
CA PRO A 17 -4.33 -8.40 0.65
C PRO A 17 -4.84 -6.96 0.64
N THR A 18 -5.12 -6.42 1.82
CA THR A 18 -5.41 -5.00 2.06
C THR A 18 -4.13 -4.19 1.88
N GLN A 19 -3.55 -4.29 0.69
CA GLN A 19 -2.32 -3.62 0.31
C GLN A 19 -2.66 -2.23 -0.22
N PRO A 20 -1.95 -1.18 0.21
CA PRO A 20 -2.10 0.15 -0.36
C PRO A 20 -1.78 0.16 -1.85
N ALA A 21 -2.22 1.23 -2.54
CA ALA A 21 -1.85 1.43 -3.93
C ALA A 21 -0.32 1.39 -4.13
N GLU A 22 0.14 0.82 -5.23
CA GLU A 22 1.56 0.69 -5.54
C GLU A 22 2.29 2.04 -5.51
N TYR A 23 1.65 3.11 -5.99
CA TYR A 23 2.10 4.49 -5.84
C TYR A 23 2.52 4.83 -4.39
N ALA A 24 1.69 4.49 -3.40
CA ALA A 24 1.94 4.79 -1.99
C ALA A 24 3.11 3.96 -1.44
N ILE A 25 3.21 2.70 -1.85
CA ILE A 25 4.31 1.81 -1.47
C ILE A 25 5.63 2.34 -2.01
N LYS A 26 5.68 2.72 -3.30
CA LYS A 26 6.88 3.30 -3.91
C LYS A 26 7.31 4.62 -3.28
N LYS A 27 6.36 5.42 -2.80
CA LYS A 27 6.67 6.62 -2.01
C LYS A 27 7.29 6.25 -0.66
N ILE A 28 6.71 5.27 0.05
CA ILE A 28 7.27 4.78 1.30
C ILE A 28 8.68 4.22 1.10
N GLU A 29 8.90 3.34 0.14
CA GLU A 29 10.24 2.78 -0.16
C GLU A 29 11.28 3.88 -0.46
N ALA A 30 10.84 4.99 -1.06
CA ALA A 30 11.69 6.13 -1.39
C ALA A 30 11.81 7.18 -0.26
N PHE A 31 11.29 6.91 0.94
CA PHE A 31 11.22 7.88 2.05
C PHE A 31 10.55 9.21 1.67
N LYS A 32 9.57 9.16 0.76
CA LYS A 32 8.84 10.34 0.27
C LYS A 32 7.49 10.45 0.96
N PHE A 33 7.04 11.69 1.09
CA PHE A 33 5.70 11.98 1.59
C PHE A 33 4.60 11.31 0.75
N VAL A 34 3.61 10.77 1.45
CA VAL A 34 2.40 10.16 0.90
C VAL A 34 1.22 10.53 1.79
N HIS A 35 0.08 10.88 1.18
CA HIS A 35 -1.13 11.22 1.91
C HIS A 35 -1.70 10.01 2.67
N MET A 36 -2.23 10.26 3.87
CA MET A 36 -2.78 9.20 4.72
C MET A 36 -4.01 8.52 4.10
N TRP A 37 -4.68 9.18 3.14
CA TRP A 37 -5.83 8.64 2.41
C TRP A 37 -5.55 7.26 1.79
N TYR A 38 -4.33 7.01 1.30
CA TYR A 38 -3.98 5.72 0.69
C TYR A 38 -4.03 4.54 1.67
N PHE A 39 -4.03 4.81 2.97
CA PHE A 39 -4.07 3.81 4.03
C PHE A 39 -5.45 3.76 4.73
N THR A 40 -6.42 4.56 4.28
CA THR A 40 -7.81 4.46 4.76
C THR A 40 -8.52 3.27 4.11
N ARG A 41 -9.69 2.87 4.63
CA ARG A 41 -10.51 1.81 4.02
C ARG A 41 -10.87 2.14 2.58
N GLU A 42 -11.16 3.40 2.28
CA GLU A 42 -11.48 3.86 0.94
C GLU A 42 -10.30 3.69 -0.01
N GLY A 43 -9.10 4.14 0.40
CA GLY A 43 -7.87 4.00 -0.40
C GLY A 43 -7.48 2.55 -0.62
N LEU A 44 -7.55 1.72 0.42
CA LEU A 44 -7.28 0.27 0.33
C LEU A 44 -8.27 -0.46 -0.59
N ARG A 45 -9.56 -0.09 -0.51
CA ARG A 45 -10.59 -0.66 -1.40
C ARG A 45 -10.36 -0.26 -2.85
N GLU A 46 -9.98 0.99 -3.11
CA GLU A 46 -9.65 1.44 -4.47
C GLU A 46 -8.43 0.69 -5.02
N ALA A 47 -7.40 0.49 -4.20
CA ALA A 47 -6.23 -0.30 -4.59
C ALA A 47 -6.63 -1.73 -4.96
N ALA A 48 -7.44 -2.39 -4.12
CA ALA A 48 -7.93 -3.74 -4.39
C ALA A 48 -8.79 -3.82 -5.67
N GLN A 49 -9.64 -2.82 -5.93
CA GLN A 49 -10.43 -2.74 -7.17
C GLN A 49 -9.54 -2.58 -8.40
N THR A 50 -8.48 -1.79 -8.30
CA THR A 50 -7.51 -1.58 -9.39
C THR A 50 -6.78 -2.89 -9.71
N VAL A 51 -6.42 -3.68 -8.69
CA VAL A 51 -5.81 -5.00 -8.88
C VAL A 51 -6.80 -5.98 -9.53
N ARG A 52 -8.06 -6.04 -9.08
CA ARG A 52 -9.09 -6.91 -9.70
C ARG A 52 -9.33 -6.56 -11.17
N GLN A 53 -9.44 -5.26 -11.48
CA GLN A 53 -9.61 -4.80 -12.85
C GLN A 53 -8.43 -5.17 -13.75
N LEU A 54 -7.22 -5.30 -13.18
CA LEU A 54 -6.05 -5.77 -13.92
C LEU A 54 -6.18 -7.25 -14.30
N GLU A 55 -6.59 -8.08 -13.34
CA GLU A 55 -6.81 -9.52 -13.54
C GLU A 55 -7.90 -9.77 -14.59
N GLU A 56 -8.95 -8.95 -14.59
CA GLU A 56 -10.10 -9.11 -15.50
C GLU A 56 -9.84 -8.54 -16.92
N ASN A 57 -9.15 -7.40 -17.04
CA ASN A 57 -9.06 -6.66 -18.32
C ASN A 57 -7.76 -6.91 -19.11
N ASN A 58 -6.85 -7.78 -18.65
CA ASN A 58 -5.57 -8.13 -19.30
C ASN A 58 -4.71 -6.94 -19.77
N THR A 59 -4.95 -5.73 -19.24
CA THR A 59 -4.29 -4.51 -19.70
C THR A 59 -3.03 -4.30 -18.89
N LEU A 60 -1.97 -5.00 -19.28
CA LEU A 60 -0.64 -4.89 -18.67
C LEU A 60 0.24 -3.98 -19.53
N VAL A 61 0.84 -2.97 -18.91
CA VAL A 61 1.89 -2.16 -19.53
C VAL A 61 3.25 -2.75 -19.17
N ILE A 62 4.06 -2.97 -20.18
CA ILE A 62 5.46 -3.36 -20.04
C ILE A 62 6.22 -2.12 -19.56
N THR A 63 6.77 -2.18 -18.34
CA THR A 63 7.62 -1.12 -17.78
C THR A 63 9.00 -1.66 -17.50
N GLN A 64 10.04 -0.91 -17.86
CA GLN A 64 11.41 -1.28 -17.55
C GLN A 64 11.70 -0.99 -16.07
N ALA A 65 12.07 -2.03 -15.32
CA ALA A 65 12.25 -1.98 -13.87
C ALA A 65 13.73 -1.81 -13.47
N GLY A 66 14.50 -1.01 -14.22
CA GLY A 66 15.95 -0.89 -14.02
C GLY A 66 16.79 -1.63 -15.08
N GLU A 67 18.08 -1.78 -14.80
CA GLU A 67 19.10 -2.24 -15.74
C GLU A 67 18.88 -3.72 -16.12
N GLY A 68 18.08 -3.94 -17.18
CA GLY A 68 17.88 -5.24 -17.83
C GLY A 68 16.63 -6.04 -17.44
N ASN A 69 15.84 -5.58 -16.46
CA ASN A 69 14.62 -6.25 -16.00
C ASN A 69 13.36 -5.52 -16.50
N VAL A 70 12.37 -6.30 -16.94
CA VAL A 70 11.10 -5.81 -17.46
C VAL A 70 9.98 -6.34 -16.57
N THR A 71 9.11 -5.47 -16.08
CA THR A 71 7.96 -5.84 -15.26
C THR A 71 6.65 -5.43 -15.93
N LEU A 72 5.65 -6.31 -15.85
CA LEU A 72 4.29 -6.03 -16.28
C LEU A 72 3.57 -5.32 -15.13
N ARG A 73 3.07 -4.10 -15.36
CA ARG A 73 2.32 -3.32 -14.36
C ARG A 73 1.14 -2.61 -15.01
N SER A 74 0.11 -2.30 -14.25
CA SER A 74 -0.97 -1.44 -14.74
C SER A 74 -0.43 -0.03 -15.04
N ALA A 75 -0.86 0.58 -16.16
CA ALA A 75 -0.48 1.93 -16.57
C ALA A 75 -0.67 2.98 -15.44
N ASN A 76 -1.69 2.76 -14.60
CA ASN A 76 -2.12 3.73 -13.58
C ASN A 76 -1.54 3.44 -12.18
N SER A 77 -0.88 2.29 -11.98
CA SER A 77 -0.40 1.82 -10.67
C SER A 77 0.59 2.78 -9.98
N LEU A 78 1.37 3.52 -10.78
CA LEU A 78 2.37 4.48 -10.32
C LEU A 78 1.88 5.93 -10.31
N THR A 79 0.62 6.18 -10.70
CA THR A 79 0.04 7.52 -10.71
C THR A 79 -0.72 7.80 -9.42
N THR A 80 -0.81 9.08 -9.05
CA THR A 80 -1.67 9.50 -7.93
C THR A 80 -3.12 9.23 -8.28
N SER A 81 -3.87 8.66 -7.32
CA SER A 81 -5.32 8.53 -7.47
C SER A 81 -5.99 9.90 -7.56
N LYS A 82 -6.94 10.04 -8.48
CA LYS A 82 -7.83 11.21 -8.57
C LYS A 82 -8.72 11.40 -7.32
N ASN A 83 -8.92 10.32 -6.55
CA ASN A 83 -9.70 10.33 -5.33
C ASN A 83 -8.83 10.59 -4.08
N ALA A 84 -7.50 10.69 -4.24
CA ALA A 84 -6.60 10.98 -3.14
C ALA A 84 -6.93 12.34 -2.53
N ARG A 85 -7.13 12.35 -1.22
CA ARG A 85 -7.50 13.54 -0.45
C ARG A 85 -6.32 14.00 0.40
N PRO A 86 -6.13 15.32 0.57
CA PRO A 86 -5.13 15.83 1.49
C PRO A 86 -5.50 15.51 2.93
N ASP A 87 -4.49 15.31 3.77
CA ASP A 87 -4.62 14.82 5.16
C ASP A 87 -5.58 15.67 6.00
N HIS A 88 -5.51 17.01 5.88
CA HIS A 88 -6.38 17.94 6.61
C HIS A 88 -7.87 17.86 6.22
N SER A 89 -8.19 17.19 5.11
CA SER A 89 -9.59 16.98 4.68
C SER A 89 -10.17 15.64 5.16
N LEU A 90 -9.33 14.75 5.70
CA LEU A 90 -9.78 13.49 6.29
C LEU A 90 -10.45 13.76 7.65
N SER A 91 -11.47 12.98 7.98
CA SER A 91 -11.96 12.98 9.37
C SER A 91 -10.87 12.45 10.29
N PHE A 92 -10.84 12.93 11.53
CA PHE A 92 -9.89 12.45 12.54
C PHE A 92 -9.93 10.93 12.68
N THR A 93 -11.13 10.34 12.72
CA THR A 93 -11.32 8.89 12.78
C THR A 93 -10.67 8.16 11.59
N ASN A 94 -10.84 8.66 10.37
CA ASN A 94 -10.23 8.04 9.19
C ASN A 94 -8.71 8.21 9.18
N TYR A 95 -8.23 9.37 9.63
CA TYR A 95 -6.79 9.64 9.78
C TYR A 95 -6.14 8.69 10.79
N MET A 96 -6.75 8.51 11.96
CA MET A 96 -6.27 7.62 13.01
C MET A 96 -6.44 6.13 12.67
N TYR A 97 -7.42 5.78 11.84
CA TYR A 97 -7.50 4.44 11.25
C TYR A 97 -6.33 4.20 10.28
N ALA A 98 -6.09 5.14 9.37
CA ALA A 98 -5.04 5.06 8.35
C ALA A 98 -3.62 4.94 8.95
N LYS A 99 -3.40 5.56 10.11
CA LYS A 99 -2.17 5.43 10.91
C LYS A 99 -1.66 4.00 11.01
N ASN A 100 -2.53 3.06 11.39
CA ASN A 100 -2.09 1.70 11.70
C ASN A 100 -1.53 0.99 10.46
N HIS A 101 -2.21 1.17 9.31
CA HIS A 101 -1.72 0.63 8.04
C HIS A 101 -0.44 1.34 7.58
N PHE A 102 -0.35 2.66 7.74
CA PHE A 102 0.87 3.41 7.43
C PHE A 102 2.08 2.91 8.24
N LEU A 103 1.93 2.78 9.57
CA LEU A 103 2.99 2.30 10.47
C LEU A 103 3.47 0.90 10.08
N MET A 104 2.53 -0.01 9.79
CA MET A 104 2.86 -1.34 9.28
C MET A 104 3.64 -1.26 7.95
N CYS A 105 3.24 -0.39 7.02
CA CYS A 105 3.92 -0.24 5.74
C CYS A 105 5.34 0.30 5.88
N ILE A 106 5.59 1.32 6.72
CA ILE A 106 6.95 1.85 6.91
C ILE A 106 7.85 0.84 7.63
N GLN A 107 7.30 0.05 8.56
CA GLN A 107 8.02 -1.03 9.22
C GLN A 107 8.43 -2.11 8.21
N ASN A 108 7.49 -2.55 7.36
CA ASN A 108 7.73 -3.54 6.32
C ASN A 108 8.69 -3.03 5.23
N ALA A 109 8.73 -1.72 4.99
CA ALA A 109 9.68 -1.08 4.08
C ALA A 109 11.09 -0.88 4.69
N GLY A 110 11.30 -1.28 5.95
CA GLY A 110 12.62 -1.24 6.57
C GLY A 110 13.08 0.16 7.00
N TRP A 111 12.16 1.07 7.34
CA TRP A 111 12.48 2.44 7.77
C TRP A 111 13.33 2.55 9.05
N GLY A 112 13.57 1.42 9.73
CA GLY A 112 14.36 1.33 10.96
C GLY A 112 13.54 1.71 12.20
N ASN A 113 13.83 1.04 13.32
CA ASN A 113 13.02 1.17 14.54
C ASN A 113 12.94 2.61 15.05
N LEU A 114 14.04 3.38 14.99
CA LEU A 114 14.07 4.77 15.43
C LEU A 114 13.06 5.65 14.69
N LEU A 115 12.94 5.48 13.37
CA LEU A 115 12.01 6.27 12.57
C LEU A 115 10.57 5.83 12.81
N VAL A 116 10.33 4.52 12.88
CA VAL A 116 9.00 3.97 13.22
C VAL A 116 8.54 4.46 14.60
N ASP A 117 9.41 4.46 15.60
CA ASP A 117 9.12 4.94 16.95
C ASP A 117 8.83 6.44 16.96
N ALA A 118 9.56 7.24 16.18
CA ALA A 118 9.28 8.68 16.05
C ALA A 118 7.86 8.92 15.50
N PHE A 119 7.43 8.15 14.49
CA PHE A 119 6.05 8.22 14.00
C PHE A 119 5.03 7.74 15.02
N ASN A 120 5.31 6.64 15.74
CA ASN A 120 4.45 6.18 16.85
C ASN A 120 4.22 7.28 17.88
N TRP A 121 5.28 7.96 18.31
CA TRP A 121 5.18 9.08 19.26
C TRP A 121 4.42 10.28 18.69
N PHE A 122 4.66 10.62 17.43
CA PHE A 122 3.93 11.69 16.75
C PHE A 122 2.41 11.43 16.79
N PHE A 123 1.99 10.24 16.37
CA PHE A 123 0.57 9.91 16.36
C PHE A 123 -0.02 9.72 17.76
N HIS A 124 0.75 9.22 18.73
CA HIS A 124 0.31 9.12 20.11
C HIS A 124 -0.01 10.50 20.68
N ARG A 125 0.81 11.52 20.37
CA ARG A 125 0.53 12.90 20.80
C ARG A 125 -0.75 13.44 20.17
N ILE A 126 -0.96 13.21 18.86
CA ILE A 126 -2.19 13.62 18.18
C ILE A 126 -3.45 13.00 18.81
N ASP A 127 -3.38 11.74 19.22
CA ASP A 127 -4.52 11.02 19.81
C ASP A 127 -4.87 11.48 21.24
N ASN A 128 -3.91 12.08 21.94
CA ASN A 128 -4.03 12.50 23.35
C ASN A 128 -4.09 14.04 23.50
N HIS A 129 -4.35 14.77 22.42
CA HIS A 129 -4.60 16.21 22.40
C HIS A 129 -6.10 16.53 22.39
#